data_AF-A0A1H7SQC0-F1
#
_entry.id   AF-A0A1H7SQC0-F1
#
_cell.length_a   1.000
_cell.length_b   1.000
_cell.length_c   1.000
_cell.angle_alpha   90.00
_cell.angle_beta   90.00
_cell.angle_gamma   90.00
#
_symmetry.space_group_name_H-M   'P 1'
#
loop_
_entity.id
_entity.type
_entity.pdbx_description
1 polymer ?
#
loop_
_entity_poly.entity_id
_entity_poly.type
_entity_poly.pdbx_seq_one_letter_code
_entity_poly.pdbx_strand_id
1 'polypeptide(L)'
;MTTTRPLVRRPANLAALGCAAAFVAWAALPGVACAGLGGAPMATPSGAAVSDLGRGPVAAVPSRVAPVARAASEASEAVQPAAGAPSSSSSAAAPYTVRQTTLASGTVVREYLALNGTVFGVAWSGPRLPNLSVLLGDYFPQYVSTVQANRRAGIARGKGIVQQDALVVRSGGHMGAFAGVAWLPQALPAGVAASDIR
;
A
#
# COMPACT_ATOMS: atom_id res chain seq x y z
N MET A 1 62.31 18.55 73.40
CA MET A 1 60.90 18.89 73.67
C MET A 1 60.09 18.33 72.52
N THR A 2 59.43 17.16 72.66
CA THR A 2 58.07 17.01 73.21
C THR A 2 57.06 17.47 72.13
N THR A 3 56.06 16.73 71.61
CA THR A 3 55.43 15.43 71.90
C THR A 3 54.14 15.35 71.04
N THR A 4 53.61 14.15 70.77
CA THR A 4 52.17 13.81 70.57
C THR A 4 51.50 13.91 69.18
N ARG A 5 51.38 12.70 68.59
CA ARG A 5 50.25 12.05 67.86
C ARG A 5 48.83 12.38 68.41
N PRO A 6 47.70 11.81 67.93
CA PRO A 6 47.19 11.44 66.60
C PRO A 6 45.70 11.89 66.43
N LEU A 7 44.97 11.23 65.52
CA LEU A 7 43.51 11.25 65.23
C LEU A 7 43.16 12.21 64.08
N VAL A 8 42.44 11.81 63.03
CA VAL A 8 41.15 11.13 63.06
C VAL A 8 40.94 10.26 61.80
N ARG A 9 40.32 9.11 62.08
CA ARG A 9 39.63 8.10 61.27
C ARG A 9 39.26 8.47 59.82
N ARG A 10 39.69 7.61 58.90
CA ARG A 10 39.06 7.41 57.58
C ARG A 10 37.80 6.55 57.73
N PRO A 11 36.67 6.98 57.15
CA PRO A 11 35.77 6.06 56.49
C PRO A 11 35.53 6.53 55.06
N ALA A 12 36.08 5.83 54.07
CA ALA A 12 35.63 5.98 52.69
C ALA A 12 34.87 4.71 52.32
N ASN A 13 33.55 4.88 52.27
CA ASN A 13 32.56 3.87 51.97
C ASN A 13 32.79 3.23 50.59
N LEU A 14 32.55 1.93 50.58
CA LEU A 14 31.94 1.16 49.49
C LEU A 14 31.03 2.02 48.60
N ALA A 15 31.27 1.97 47.29
CA ALA A 15 30.22 1.68 46.32
C ALA A 15 30.87 1.43 44.95
N ALA A 16 30.84 0.17 44.54
CA ALA A 16 31.16 -0.26 43.19
C ALA A 16 30.27 0.49 42.19
N LEU A 17 30.90 1.12 41.19
CA LEU A 17 30.22 1.65 40.02
C LEU A 17 29.67 0.46 39.22
N GLY A 18 28.40 0.13 39.46
CA GLY A 18 27.63 -0.78 38.62
C GLY A 18 27.41 -0.14 37.25
N CYS A 19 27.74 -0.88 36.20
CA CYS A 19 27.51 -0.53 34.81
C CYS A 19 26.10 0.03 34.59
N ALA A 20 26.04 1.26 34.08
CA ALA A 20 24.83 1.84 33.54
C ALA A 20 24.41 1.06 32.29
N ALA A 21 23.57 0.04 32.47
CA ALA A 21 22.70 -0.43 31.39
C ALA A 21 21.64 0.65 31.18
N ALA A 22 21.99 1.69 30.42
CA ALA A 22 21.01 2.56 29.79
C ALA A 22 20.25 1.70 28.79
N PHE A 23 19.21 1.02 29.27
CA PHE A 23 18.09 0.63 28.42
C PHE A 23 17.55 1.92 27.85
N VAL A 24 18.00 2.28 26.65
CA VAL A 24 17.26 3.16 25.77
C VAL A 24 16.00 2.38 25.46
N ALA A 25 15.01 2.54 26.35
CA ALA A 25 13.63 2.24 26.07
C ALA A 25 13.30 3.08 24.85
N TRP A 26 13.38 2.45 23.68
CA TRP A 26 12.89 3.00 22.45
C TRP A 26 11.38 3.09 22.65
N ALA A 27 10.95 4.20 23.23
CA ALA A 27 9.58 4.63 23.15
C ALA A 27 9.29 4.67 21.66
N ALA A 28 8.55 3.66 21.22
CA ALA A 28 7.82 3.67 19.98
C ALA A 28 6.92 4.91 20.08
N LEU A 29 7.46 6.05 19.63
CA LEU A 29 6.65 7.10 19.08
C LEU A 29 5.68 6.38 18.13
N PRO A 30 4.36 6.59 18.25
CA PRO A 30 3.46 6.16 17.19
C PRO A 30 3.94 6.91 15.95
N GLY A 31 4.81 6.26 15.18
CA GLY A 31 5.25 6.75 13.90
C GLY A 31 3.98 7.10 13.18
N VAL A 32 3.88 8.32 12.69
CA VAL A 32 2.89 8.67 11.68
C VAL A 32 3.10 7.63 10.60
N ALA A 33 2.26 6.60 10.62
CA ALA A 33 2.36 5.49 9.71
C ALA A 33 1.91 6.09 8.38
N CYS A 34 2.88 6.63 7.65
CA CYS A 34 2.73 6.96 6.26
C CYS A 34 2.47 5.63 5.56
N ALA A 35 1.18 5.28 5.52
CA ALA A 35 0.66 4.38 4.54
C ALA A 35 1.15 4.84 3.20
N GLY A 36 1.89 3.99 2.50
CA GLY A 36 2.56 4.39 1.29
C GLY A 36 3.19 3.19 0.64
N LEU A 37 3.36 3.30 -0.67
CA LEU A 37 4.15 2.37 -1.45
C LEU A 37 5.52 2.17 -0.79
N GLY A 38 5.87 0.92 -0.47
CA GLY A 38 7.07 0.55 0.31
C GLY A 38 6.87 0.45 1.83
N GLY A 39 5.67 0.72 2.35
CA GLY A 39 5.34 0.71 3.78
C GLY A 39 4.12 -0.15 4.15
N ALA A 40 3.53 0.18 5.30
CA ALA A 40 2.28 -0.44 5.77
C ALA A 40 1.09 -0.04 4.89
N PRO A 41 0.01 -0.84 4.87
CA PRO A 41 -1.17 -0.51 4.07
C PRO A 41 -1.91 0.73 4.60
N MET A 42 -2.72 1.32 3.74
CA MET A 42 -3.49 2.53 4.01
C MET A 42 -4.38 2.39 5.24
N ALA A 43 -4.29 3.42 6.09
CA ALA A 43 -5.27 3.64 7.15
C ALA A 43 -6.62 3.90 6.47
N THR A 44 -7.63 3.11 6.84
CA THR A 44 -8.96 3.22 6.24
C THR A 44 -9.52 4.62 6.47
N PRO A 45 -9.73 5.45 5.43
CA PRO A 45 -10.32 6.76 5.63
C PRO A 45 -11.79 6.63 6.09
N SER A 46 -12.29 7.64 6.81
CA SER A 46 -13.68 7.63 7.29
C SER A 46 -14.66 7.45 6.13
N GLY A 47 -15.63 6.55 6.30
CA GLY A 47 -16.63 6.23 5.29
C GLY A 47 -16.12 5.34 4.14
N ALA A 48 -14.89 4.82 4.21
CA ALA A 48 -14.40 3.83 3.26
C ALA A 48 -14.68 2.40 3.73
N ALA A 49 -14.94 1.51 2.76
CA ALA A 49 -15.13 0.09 2.99
C ALA A 49 -13.87 -0.68 2.58
N VAL A 50 -13.44 -1.65 3.40
CA VAL A 50 -12.27 -2.48 3.12
C VAL A 50 -12.72 -3.92 2.85
N SER A 51 -12.10 -4.56 1.87
CA SER A 51 -12.29 -5.97 1.55
C SER A 51 -10.95 -6.61 1.23
N ASP A 52 -10.65 -7.76 1.82
CA ASP A 52 -9.48 -8.56 1.45
C ASP A 52 -9.88 -9.48 0.29
N LEU A 53 -9.22 -9.33 -0.85
CA LEU A 53 -9.50 -10.11 -2.05
C LEU A 53 -8.75 -11.45 -2.06
N GLY A 54 -8.01 -11.77 -1.00
CA GLY A 54 -7.25 -13.01 -0.85
C GLY A 54 -5.89 -12.98 -1.56
N ARG A 55 -5.24 -14.15 -1.60
CA ARG A 55 -4.01 -14.37 -2.39
C ARG A 55 -4.38 -14.71 -3.82
N GLY A 56 -3.96 -13.87 -4.77
CA GLY A 56 -4.12 -14.18 -6.18
C GLY A 56 -4.05 -12.95 -7.07
N PRO A 57 -3.79 -13.14 -8.38
CA PRO A 57 -4.05 -12.11 -9.37
C PRO A 57 -5.55 -11.81 -9.35
N VAL A 58 -5.91 -10.59 -8.94
CA VAL A 58 -7.30 -10.15 -8.94
C VAL A 58 -7.79 -10.11 -10.37
N ALA A 59 -8.88 -10.82 -10.70
CA ALA A 59 -9.54 -10.68 -11.99
C ALA A 59 -9.92 -9.21 -12.23
N ALA A 60 -9.77 -8.71 -13.46
CA ALA A 60 -10.26 -7.38 -13.81
C ALA A 60 -11.77 -7.37 -13.53
N VAL A 61 -12.24 -6.48 -12.66
CA VAL A 61 -13.68 -6.37 -12.39
C VAL A 61 -14.29 -5.64 -13.60
N PRO A 62 -15.13 -6.30 -14.43
CA PRO A 62 -15.87 -5.55 -15.43
C PRO A 62 -16.85 -4.65 -14.70
N SER A 63 -16.82 -3.34 -14.99
CA SER A 63 -17.89 -2.42 -14.60
C SER A 63 -19.20 -2.92 -15.23
N ARG A 64 -19.99 -3.71 -14.48
CA ARG A 64 -21.33 -4.09 -14.90
C ARG A 64 -22.21 -2.85 -14.81
N VAL A 65 -22.41 -2.18 -15.94
CA VAL A 65 -23.59 -1.35 -16.15
C VAL A 65 -24.75 -2.33 -16.28
N ALA A 66 -25.57 -2.45 -15.24
CA ALA A 66 -26.79 -3.24 -15.31
C ALA A 66 -27.73 -2.60 -16.35
N PRO A 67 -28.16 -3.30 -17.41
CA PRO A 67 -29.28 -2.81 -18.19
C PRO A 67 -30.54 -2.90 -17.33
N VAL A 68 -31.26 -1.79 -17.21
CA VAL A 68 -32.60 -1.77 -16.61
C VAL A 68 -33.54 -2.55 -17.53
N ALA A 69 -33.68 -3.84 -17.29
CA ALA A 69 -34.69 -4.66 -17.94
C ALA A 69 -36.01 -4.50 -17.20
N ARG A 70 -36.94 -3.79 -17.82
CA ARG A 70 -38.36 -3.75 -17.45
C ARG A 70 -39.05 -4.90 -18.18
N ALA A 71 -39.55 -5.90 -17.46
CA ALA A 71 -40.73 -6.70 -17.83
C ALA A 71 -41.08 -7.69 -16.71
N ALA A 72 -42.38 -7.94 -16.61
CA ALA A 72 -43.07 -8.70 -15.58
C ALA A 72 -43.04 -10.22 -15.82
N SER A 73 -43.38 -10.92 -14.73
CA SER A 73 -44.11 -12.20 -14.61
C SER A 73 -43.61 -13.50 -15.25
N GLU A 74 -43.55 -14.48 -14.33
CA GLU A 74 -44.00 -15.88 -14.44
C GLU A 74 -43.00 -16.98 -14.81
N ALA A 75 -43.16 -18.07 -14.05
CA ALA A 75 -42.28 -19.22 -13.92
C ALA A 75 -42.43 -20.21 -15.07
N SER A 76 -41.33 -20.91 -15.41
CA SER A 76 -41.28 -22.38 -15.53
C SER A 76 -39.89 -22.84 -16.02
N GLU A 77 -39.49 -24.00 -15.52
CA GLU A 77 -38.28 -24.77 -15.84
C GLU A 77 -38.04 -24.93 -17.35
N ALA A 78 -36.77 -24.91 -17.78
CA ALA A 78 -36.04 -26.10 -18.25
C ALA A 78 -34.71 -25.74 -18.94
N VAL A 79 -33.79 -26.71 -18.91
CA VAL A 79 -32.61 -26.91 -19.77
C VAL A 79 -31.36 -26.06 -19.46
N GLN A 80 -30.39 -26.75 -18.85
CA GLN A 80 -28.97 -26.38 -18.85
C GLN A 80 -28.41 -26.35 -20.28
N PRO A 81 -27.41 -25.50 -20.54
CA PRO A 81 -26.17 -26.05 -21.07
C PRO A 81 -24.98 -25.70 -20.17
N ALA A 82 -24.09 -26.68 -20.05
CA ALA A 82 -22.82 -26.59 -19.38
C ALA A 82 -21.99 -25.40 -19.88
N ALA A 83 -21.98 -24.30 -19.13
CA ALA A 83 -20.88 -23.36 -19.16
C ALA A 83 -19.80 -23.93 -18.24
N GLY A 84 -18.71 -24.42 -18.84
CA GLY A 84 -17.58 -24.98 -18.12
C GLY A 84 -17.23 -24.09 -16.94
N ALA A 85 -17.29 -24.67 -15.73
CA ALA A 85 -16.66 -24.06 -14.58
C ALA A 85 -15.24 -23.68 -15.02
N PRO A 86 -14.78 -22.43 -14.82
CA PRO A 86 -13.40 -22.10 -15.08
C PRO A 86 -12.61 -23.11 -14.27
N SER A 87 -11.83 -23.94 -14.97
CA SER A 87 -10.88 -24.83 -14.33
C SER A 87 -10.11 -23.92 -13.39
N SER A 88 -10.33 -24.10 -12.09
CA SER A 88 -9.53 -23.47 -11.07
C SER A 88 -8.16 -24.10 -11.24
N SER A 89 -7.40 -23.56 -12.20
CA SER A 89 -5.97 -23.68 -12.24
C SER A 89 -5.57 -23.41 -10.81
N SER A 90 -5.06 -24.45 -10.15
CA SER A 90 -4.51 -24.36 -8.81
C SER A 90 -3.43 -23.31 -8.89
N SER A 91 -3.85 -22.05 -8.69
CA SER A 91 -2.97 -20.91 -8.67
C SER A 91 -2.04 -21.26 -7.54
N ALA A 92 -0.77 -21.54 -7.86
CA ALA A 92 0.28 -21.44 -6.88
C ALA A 92 -0.05 -20.18 -6.07
N ALA A 93 -0.25 -20.34 -4.77
CA ALA A 93 -0.78 -19.27 -3.93
C ALA A 93 0.06 -18.03 -4.20
N ALA A 94 -0.54 -16.99 -4.77
CA ALA A 94 0.23 -15.84 -5.20
C ALA A 94 1.03 -15.30 -4.01
N PRO A 95 2.30 -14.90 -4.18
CA PRO A 95 3.18 -14.51 -3.07
C PRO A 95 2.82 -13.13 -2.49
N TYR A 96 1.55 -12.72 -2.62
CA TYR A 96 1.02 -11.46 -2.15
C TYR A 96 -0.48 -11.57 -1.85
N THR A 97 -0.98 -10.66 -1.01
CA THR A 97 -2.41 -10.45 -0.78
C THR A 97 -2.86 -9.13 -1.40
N VAL A 98 -4.15 -9.01 -1.72
CA VAL A 98 -4.71 -7.76 -2.24
C VAL A 98 -5.75 -7.21 -1.29
N ARG A 99 -5.48 -6.03 -0.74
CA ARG A 99 -6.42 -5.28 0.09
C ARG A 99 -7.12 -4.22 -0.76
N GLN A 100 -8.44 -4.30 -0.88
CA GLN A 100 -9.24 -3.32 -1.59
C GLN A 100 -9.89 -2.36 -0.60
N THR A 101 -9.81 -1.06 -0.88
CA THR A 101 -10.46 0.01 -0.13
C THR A 101 -11.30 0.86 -1.08
N THR A 102 -12.61 0.91 -0.88
CA THR A 102 -13.51 1.79 -1.61
C THR A 102 -13.68 3.08 -0.82
N LEU A 103 -13.16 4.20 -1.33
CA LEU A 103 -13.27 5.51 -0.70
C LEU A 103 -14.70 6.06 -0.80
N ALA A 104 -15.04 7.00 0.09
CA ALA A 104 -16.32 7.73 0.05
C ALA A 104 -16.55 8.48 -1.28
N SER A 105 -15.49 8.77 -2.05
CA SER A 105 -15.59 9.33 -3.40
C SER A 105 -16.08 8.34 -4.46
N GLY A 106 -16.23 7.06 -4.12
CA GLY A 106 -16.47 5.97 -5.07
C GLY A 106 -15.21 5.49 -5.77
N THR A 107 -14.04 6.00 -5.40
CA THR A 107 -12.75 5.54 -5.91
C THR A 107 -12.37 4.23 -5.23
N VAL A 108 -12.10 3.19 -6.01
CA VAL A 108 -11.57 1.93 -5.52
C VAL A 108 -10.05 2.00 -5.56
N VAL A 109 -9.40 1.70 -4.45
CA VAL A 109 -7.96 1.52 -4.31
C VAL A 109 -7.69 0.06 -3.99
N ARG A 110 -6.69 -0.52 -4.63
CA ARG A 110 -6.19 -1.87 -4.37
C ARG A 110 -4.74 -1.77 -3.98
N GLU A 111 -4.38 -2.34 -2.85
CA GLU A 111 -3.03 -2.40 -2.33
C GLU A 111 -2.56 -3.85 -2.45
N TYR A 112 -1.38 -4.04 -3.03
CA TYR A 112 -0.74 -5.33 -3.23
C TYR A 112 0.35 -5.49 -2.19
N LEU A 113 0.14 -6.39 -1.24
CA LEU A 113 1.00 -6.58 -0.07
C LEU A 113 1.83 -7.84 -0.25
N ALA A 114 3.14 -7.71 -0.11
CA ALA A 114 4.03 -8.86 -0.01
C ALA A 114 3.75 -9.62 1.31
N LEU A 115 4.29 -10.85 1.43
CA LEU A 115 4.07 -11.69 2.62
C LEU A 115 4.56 -11.05 3.94
N ASN A 116 5.46 -10.08 3.86
CA ASN A 116 5.94 -9.29 5.00
C ASN A 116 5.00 -8.13 5.39
N GLY A 117 3.86 -7.97 4.72
CA GLY A 117 2.89 -6.91 4.97
C GLY A 117 3.22 -5.57 4.28
N THR A 118 4.30 -5.50 3.50
CA THR A 118 4.70 -4.29 2.78
C THR A 118 3.93 -4.13 1.48
N VAL A 119 3.38 -2.94 1.23
CA VAL A 119 2.74 -2.60 -0.05
C VAL A 119 3.81 -2.41 -1.13
N PHE A 120 3.91 -3.29 -2.11
CA PHE A 120 4.83 -3.14 -3.24
C PHE A 120 4.18 -2.51 -4.48
N GLY A 121 2.84 -2.52 -4.52
CA GLY A 121 2.06 -1.99 -5.62
C GLY A 121 0.70 -1.48 -5.17
N VAL A 122 0.17 -0.49 -5.89
CA VAL A 122 -1.19 0.01 -5.71
C VAL A 122 -1.84 0.21 -7.07
N ALA A 123 -3.15 0.00 -7.13
CA ALA A 123 -3.98 0.34 -8.27
C ALA A 123 -5.16 1.17 -7.80
N TRP A 124 -5.64 2.08 -8.64
CA TRP A 124 -6.85 2.84 -8.35
C TRP A 124 -7.71 3.01 -9.58
N SER A 125 -9.02 3.06 -9.36
CA SER A 125 -10.02 3.32 -10.40
C SER A 125 -11.23 4.00 -9.80
N GLY A 126 -11.72 5.06 -10.42
CA GLY A 126 -12.98 5.69 -10.02
C GLY A 126 -13.16 7.12 -10.53
N PRO A 127 -14.22 7.80 -10.05
CA PRO A 127 -14.62 9.09 -10.59
C PRO A 127 -13.73 10.25 -10.12
N ARG A 128 -12.96 10.07 -9.04
CA ARG A 128 -12.02 11.05 -8.51
C ARG A 128 -10.64 10.41 -8.29
N LEU A 129 -9.59 11.22 -8.42
CA LEU A 129 -8.26 10.78 -8.00
C LEU A 129 -8.23 10.57 -6.48
N PRO A 130 -7.62 9.46 -6.01
CA PRO A 130 -7.32 9.31 -4.60
C PRO A 130 -6.21 10.29 -4.19
N ASN A 131 -6.02 10.46 -2.87
CA ASN A 131 -4.90 11.25 -2.37
C ASN A 131 -3.57 10.52 -2.65
N LEU A 132 -2.90 10.90 -3.74
CA LEU A 132 -1.64 10.27 -4.18
C LEU A 132 -0.48 10.52 -3.22
N SER A 133 -0.51 11.58 -2.40
CA SER A 133 0.57 11.80 -1.42
C SER A 133 0.54 10.75 -0.32
N VAL A 134 -0.66 10.29 0.06
CA VAL A 134 -0.81 9.16 0.96
C VAL A 134 -0.42 7.89 0.21
N LEU A 135 -1.03 7.56 -0.93
CA LEU A 135 -0.73 6.29 -1.62
C LEU A 135 0.75 6.07 -1.97
N LEU A 136 1.46 7.13 -2.36
CA LEU A 136 2.87 7.03 -2.78
C LEU A 136 3.86 7.29 -1.64
N GLY A 137 3.42 7.88 -0.52
CA GLY A 137 4.28 8.22 0.61
C GLY A 137 5.54 8.98 0.17
N ASP A 138 6.70 8.46 0.55
CA ASP A 138 8.02 9.06 0.28
C ASP A 138 8.36 9.16 -1.22
N TYR A 139 7.67 8.40 -2.07
CA TYR A 139 7.82 8.47 -3.53
C TYR A 139 7.01 9.60 -4.18
N PHE A 140 6.12 10.27 -3.42
CA PHE A 140 5.27 11.34 -3.94
C PHE A 140 6.05 12.56 -4.48
N PRO A 141 7.10 13.09 -3.82
CA PRO A 141 7.88 14.22 -4.34
C PRO A 141 8.52 13.91 -5.71
N GLN A 142 9.00 12.68 -5.87
CA GLN A 142 9.59 12.17 -7.12
C GLN A 142 8.53 12.05 -8.23
N TYR A 143 7.32 11.62 -7.90
CA TYR A 143 6.20 11.63 -8.85
C TYR A 143 5.88 13.07 -9.31
N VAL A 144 5.76 14.01 -8.37
CA VAL A 144 5.43 15.41 -8.68
C VAL A 144 6.52 16.06 -9.55
N SER A 145 7.80 15.86 -9.23
CA SER A 145 8.91 16.41 -10.02
C SER A 145 8.88 15.89 -11.45
N THR A 146 8.57 14.61 -11.64
CA THR A 146 8.51 14.00 -12.97
C THR A 146 7.31 14.49 -13.78
N VAL A 147 6.14 14.61 -13.16
CA VAL A 147 4.97 15.20 -13.83
C VAL A 147 5.25 16.64 -14.25
N GLN A 148 5.93 17.43 -13.41
CA GLN A 148 6.33 18.79 -13.78
C GLN A 148 7.34 18.83 -14.92
N ALA A 149 8.35 17.96 -14.89
CA ALA A 149 9.35 17.85 -15.96
C ALA A 149 8.70 17.46 -17.30
N ASN A 150 7.80 16.47 -17.29
CA ASN A 150 7.05 16.06 -18.47
C ASN A 150 6.20 17.20 -19.03
N ARG A 151 5.55 17.99 -18.17
CA ARG A 151 4.80 19.19 -18.60
C ARG A 151 5.72 20.23 -19.26
N ARG A 152 6.89 20.50 -18.68
CA ARG A 152 7.89 21.43 -19.25
C ARG A 152 8.42 20.95 -20.61
N ALA A 153 8.57 19.64 -20.76
CA ALA A 153 8.99 19.00 -22.01
C ALA A 153 7.87 18.88 -23.07
N GLY A 154 6.65 19.38 -22.78
CA GLY A 154 5.50 19.24 -23.69
C GLY A 154 4.91 17.83 -23.76
N ILE A 155 5.41 16.89 -22.94
CA ILE A 155 4.95 15.50 -22.80
C ILE A 155 3.73 15.51 -21.85
N ALA A 156 2.67 16.21 -22.24
CA ALA A 156 1.49 16.43 -21.40
C ALA A 156 0.24 15.63 -21.84
N ARG A 157 0.28 14.97 -23.01
CA ARG A 157 -0.93 14.51 -23.73
C ARG A 157 -1.11 12.99 -23.91
N GLY A 158 -0.33 12.16 -23.23
CA GLY A 158 -0.51 10.71 -23.23
C GLY A 158 -0.53 10.18 -21.82
N LYS A 159 -1.21 9.05 -21.59
CA LYS A 159 -1.26 8.26 -20.34
C LYS A 159 0.00 8.56 -19.52
N GLY A 160 -0.16 9.17 -18.35
CA GLY A 160 0.91 9.63 -17.46
C GLY A 160 1.72 8.45 -16.94
N ILE A 161 2.57 7.93 -17.81
CA ILE A 161 3.58 6.92 -17.51
C ILE A 161 4.79 7.71 -16.99
N VAL A 162 4.94 7.68 -15.67
CA VAL A 162 6.17 8.08 -14.98
C VAL A 162 6.91 6.78 -14.70
N GLN A 163 7.96 6.50 -15.48
CA GLN A 163 8.81 5.33 -15.29
C GLN A 163 10.18 5.80 -14.83
N GLN A 164 10.55 5.43 -13.61
CA GLN A 164 11.88 5.63 -13.04
C GLN A 164 12.34 4.32 -12.37
N ASP A 165 13.64 4.16 -12.19
CA ASP A 165 14.26 2.90 -11.74
C ASP A 165 13.69 2.39 -10.41
N ALA A 166 13.29 3.30 -9.53
CA ALA A 166 12.73 2.98 -8.22
C ALA A 166 11.18 2.94 -8.19
N LEU A 167 10.49 3.63 -9.11
CA LEU A 167 9.03 3.78 -9.09
C LEU A 167 8.48 3.85 -10.50
N VAL A 168 7.49 3.01 -10.78
CA VAL A 168 6.68 3.12 -11.99
C VAL A 168 5.27 3.51 -11.60
N VAL A 169 4.78 4.61 -12.17
CA VAL A 169 3.40 5.07 -12.06
C VAL A 169 2.83 5.17 -13.46
N ARG A 170 1.69 4.53 -13.70
CA ARG A 170 0.92 4.67 -14.94
C ARG A 170 -0.45 5.20 -14.55
N SER A 171 -0.69 6.48 -14.78
CA SER A 171 -1.96 7.13 -14.46
C SER A 171 -2.62 7.65 -15.74
N GLY A 172 -3.94 7.61 -15.81
CA GLY A 172 -4.70 8.11 -16.94
C GLY A 172 -6.18 8.17 -16.66
N GLY A 173 -6.94 8.44 -17.70
CA GLY A 173 -8.39 8.56 -17.62
C GLY A 173 -8.93 9.75 -18.39
N HIS A 174 -10.25 9.86 -18.41
CA HIS A 174 -10.96 11.04 -18.87
C HIS A 174 -11.67 11.70 -17.67
N MET A 175 -12.26 12.87 -17.88
CA MET A 175 -13.07 13.51 -16.84
C MET A 175 -14.11 12.52 -16.29
N GLY A 176 -14.08 12.29 -14.97
CA GLY A 176 -14.99 11.40 -14.27
C GLY A 176 -14.67 9.90 -14.34
N ALA A 177 -13.55 9.49 -14.96
CA ALA A 177 -13.07 8.11 -14.91
C ALA A 177 -11.54 8.07 -14.92
N PHE A 178 -10.97 8.14 -13.72
CA PHE A 178 -9.54 8.07 -13.50
C PHE A 178 -9.13 6.66 -13.13
N ALA A 179 -8.03 6.20 -13.71
CA ALA A 179 -7.45 4.92 -13.38
C ALA A 179 -5.92 5.02 -13.40
N GLY A 180 -5.28 4.26 -12.53
CA GLY A 180 -3.84 4.18 -12.54
C GLY A 180 -3.30 3.08 -11.67
N VAL A 181 -2.02 2.82 -11.85
CA VAL A 181 -1.26 1.81 -11.11
C VAL A 181 0.08 2.42 -10.74
N ALA A 182 0.62 2.03 -9.61
CA ALA A 182 1.97 2.36 -9.19
C ALA A 182 2.62 1.16 -8.52
N TRP A 183 3.91 0.92 -8.76
CA TRP A 183 4.65 -0.17 -8.14
C TRP A 183 6.15 0.12 -8.06
N LEU A 184 6.83 -0.60 -7.16
CA LEU A 184 8.30 -0.58 -7.06
C LEU A 184 8.86 -1.77 -7.84
N PRO A 185 9.60 -1.56 -8.94
CA PRO A 185 10.20 -2.67 -9.69
C PRO A 185 11.09 -3.57 -8.82
N GLN A 186 11.81 -2.97 -7.87
CA GLN A 186 12.75 -3.67 -6.99
C GLN A 186 12.07 -4.38 -5.80
N ALA A 187 10.80 -4.11 -5.53
CA ALA A 187 10.05 -4.74 -4.43
C ALA A 187 9.02 -5.78 -4.91
N LEU A 188 9.00 -6.09 -6.21
CA LEU A 188 8.15 -7.16 -6.74
C LEU A 188 8.59 -8.51 -6.16
N PRO A 189 7.68 -9.28 -5.53
CA PRO A 189 8.00 -10.63 -5.08
C PRO A 189 8.40 -11.53 -6.26
N ALA A 190 9.22 -12.54 -5.99
CA ALA A 190 9.64 -13.50 -7.01
C ALA A 190 8.41 -14.14 -7.68
N GLY A 191 8.38 -14.11 -9.02
CA GLY A 191 7.26 -14.64 -9.81
C GLY A 191 6.06 -13.69 -9.98
N VAL A 192 6.10 -12.46 -9.47
CA VAL A 192 5.06 -11.44 -9.70
C VAL A 192 5.48 -10.53 -10.85
N ALA A 193 4.62 -10.38 -11.84
CA ALA A 193 4.81 -9.46 -12.94
C ALA A 193 4.10 -8.13 -12.68
N ALA A 194 4.61 -7.04 -13.25
CA ALA A 194 3.94 -5.73 -13.18
C ALA A 194 2.51 -5.75 -13.77
N SER A 195 2.21 -6.69 -14.68
CA SER A 195 0.88 -6.91 -15.25
C SER A 195 -0.15 -7.41 -14.23
N ASP A 196 0.29 -7.94 -13.10
CA ASP A 196 -0.59 -8.46 -12.05
C ASP A 196 -1.20 -7.34 -11.19
N ILE A 197 -0.69 -6.11 -11.32
CA ILE A 197 -1.11 -4.92 -10.57
C ILE A 197 -2.15 -4.14 -11.39
N ARG A 198 -3.42 -4.19 -10.95
CA ARG A 198 -4.58 -3.56 -11.62
C ARG A 198 -5.79 -3.25 -10.74
#